data_AF-A0A5C3E9H2-F1
#
_entry.id   AF-A0A5C3E9H2-F1
#
_cell.length_a   1.000
_cell.length_b   1.000
_cell.length_c   1.000
_cell.angle_alpha   90.00
_cell.angle_beta   90.00
_cell.angle_gamma   90.00
#
_symmetry.space_group_name_H-M   'P 1'
#
loop_
_entity.id
_entity.type
_entity.pdbx_description
1 polymer ?
#
loop_
_entity_poly.entity_id
_entity_poly.type
_entity_poly.pdbx_seq_one_letter_code
_entity_poly.pdbx_strand_id
1 'polypeptide(L)'
;MAAIHRLILRSILLATLAPLVLAVQPLQGTDLEMYNRALDRYQQASLESVGLYHRHIWEPDALERWRKGPMKDKWLVDAEHRGAIHIGESRDWLRRKVTYFSSIIVPQDDVLTIEMGLNRDIPVEGGNNPKEAAVFWKHVGQAFTPLKVDFLIHHRANYPLEPLKDVLHESFTRVVPYSGEIP
;
A
#
# COMPACT_ATOMS: atom_id res chain seq x y z
N MET A 1 -12.16 40.02 39.52
CA MET A 1 -11.50 39.94 38.20
C MET A 1 -10.44 38.83 38.06
N ALA A 2 -10.18 37.97 39.07
CA ALA A 2 -9.17 36.90 38.97
C ALA A 2 -9.68 35.56 38.39
N ALA A 3 -11.01 35.34 38.37
CA ALA A 3 -11.60 34.07 37.95
C ALA A 3 -11.69 33.90 36.42
N ILE A 4 -11.78 35.00 35.67
CA ILE A 4 -11.99 34.98 34.22
C ILE A 4 -10.70 34.62 33.48
N HIS A 5 -9.54 35.04 33.97
CA HIS A 5 -8.24 34.71 33.35
C HIS A 5 -7.82 33.24 33.52
N ARG A 6 -8.29 32.55 34.57
CA ARG A 6 -8.00 31.11 34.77
C ARG A 6 -8.77 30.20 33.80
N LEU A 7 -9.94 30.62 33.33
CA LEU A 7 -10.73 29.87 32.36
C LEU A 7 -10.13 29.98 30.95
N ILE A 8 -9.71 31.19 30.55
CA ILE A 8 -9.13 31.43 29.22
C ILE A 8 -7.79 30.69 29.04
N LEU A 9 -6.93 30.67 30.07
CA LEU A 9 -5.66 29.93 30.01
C LEU A 9 -5.86 28.41 29.91
N ARG A 10 -6.88 27.85 30.57
CA ARG A 10 -7.19 26.41 30.49
C ARG A 10 -7.74 26.01 29.12
N SER A 11 -8.53 26.88 28.47
CA SER A 11 -9.06 26.64 27.13
C SER A 11 -7.98 26.69 26.05
N ILE A 12 -6.99 27.58 26.18
CA ILE A 12 -5.87 27.67 25.23
C ILE A 12 -4.92 26.48 25.41
N LEU A 13 -4.67 26.03 26.65
CA LEU A 13 -3.79 24.90 26.93
C LEU A 13 -4.38 23.55 26.48
N LEU A 14 -5.71 23.40 26.49
CA LEU A 14 -6.40 22.21 25.95
C LEU A 14 -6.50 22.22 24.42
N ALA A 15 -6.48 23.39 23.78
CA ALA A 15 -6.51 23.51 22.32
C ALA A 15 -5.14 23.26 21.66
N THR A 16 -4.04 23.34 22.41
CA THR A 16 -2.66 23.12 21.89
C THR A 16 -2.10 21.72 22.14
N LEU A 17 -2.81 20.84 22.85
CA LEU A 17 -2.30 19.54 23.31
C LEU A 17 -2.95 18.32 22.64
N ALA A 18 -3.72 18.53 21.58
CA ALA A 18 -4.03 17.47 20.64
C ALA A 18 -3.29 17.75 19.32
N PRO A 19 -1.96 17.48 19.21
CA PRO A 19 -1.52 16.91 17.96
C PRO A 19 -2.35 15.64 17.84
N LEU A 20 -3.32 15.69 16.93
CA LEU A 20 -4.06 14.55 16.46
C LEU A 20 -3.00 13.60 15.87
N VAL A 21 -2.34 12.83 16.74
CA VAL A 21 -1.54 11.68 16.36
C VAL A 21 -2.59 10.69 15.90
N LEU A 22 -3.06 10.88 14.65
CA LEU A 22 -3.61 9.82 13.85
C LEU A 22 -2.46 8.84 13.68
N ALA A 23 -2.25 8.04 14.74
CA ALA A 23 -1.39 6.90 14.72
C ALA A 23 -1.78 6.11 13.47
N VAL A 24 -0.78 5.73 12.68
CA VAL A 24 -0.94 4.81 11.57
C VAL A 24 -1.74 3.63 12.08
N GLN A 25 -3.05 3.59 11.80
CA GLN A 25 -3.86 2.50 12.31
C GLN A 25 -3.32 1.24 11.63
N PRO A 26 -2.98 0.20 12.41
CA PRO A 26 -2.58 -1.06 11.83
C PRO A 26 -3.71 -1.54 10.93
N LEU A 27 -3.37 -2.17 9.80
CA LEU A 27 -4.38 -2.77 8.93
C LEU A 27 -5.19 -3.79 9.74
N GLN A 28 -6.51 -3.79 9.56
CA GLN A 28 -7.43 -4.65 10.30
C GLN A 28 -8.48 -5.25 9.36
N GLY A 29 -9.07 -6.38 9.77
CA GLY A 29 -10.15 -7.04 9.04
C GLY A 29 -9.75 -7.41 7.61
N THR A 30 -10.65 -7.14 6.65
CA THR A 30 -10.43 -7.45 5.22
C THR A 30 -9.21 -6.75 4.63
N ASP A 31 -8.87 -5.55 5.09
CA ASP A 31 -7.69 -4.83 4.59
C ASP A 31 -6.40 -5.58 4.97
N LEU A 32 -6.33 -6.19 6.16
CA LEU A 32 -5.22 -7.04 6.59
C LEU A 32 -5.20 -8.37 5.83
N GLU A 33 -6.36 -9.00 5.64
CA GLU A 33 -6.48 -10.25 4.88
C GLU A 33 -5.94 -10.08 3.45
N MET A 34 -6.39 -9.03 2.75
CA MET A 34 -5.95 -8.74 1.39
C MET A 34 -4.49 -8.35 1.34
N TYR A 35 -4.01 -7.60 2.35
CA TYR A 35 -2.58 -7.30 2.44
C TYR A 35 -1.73 -8.57 2.59
N ASN A 36 -2.13 -9.55 3.40
CA ASN A 36 -1.41 -10.81 3.51
C ASN A 36 -1.36 -11.57 2.18
N ARG A 37 -2.46 -11.59 1.42
CA ARG A 37 -2.47 -12.15 0.05
C ARG A 37 -1.51 -11.42 -0.88
N ALA A 38 -1.38 -10.10 -0.73
CA ALA A 38 -0.42 -9.32 -1.50
C ALA A 38 1.02 -9.74 -1.16
N LEU A 39 1.33 -9.95 0.11
CA LEU A 39 2.64 -10.45 0.55
C LEU A 39 2.94 -11.83 -0.04
N ASP A 40 1.98 -12.74 -0.01
CA ASP A 40 2.13 -14.07 -0.61
C ASP A 40 2.44 -13.97 -2.11
N ARG A 41 1.75 -13.08 -2.83
CA ARG A 41 2.02 -12.83 -4.25
C ARG A 41 3.40 -12.23 -4.51
N TYR A 42 3.85 -11.27 -3.68
CA TYR A 42 5.21 -10.71 -3.83
C TYR A 42 6.26 -11.78 -3.59
N GLN A 43 6.08 -12.58 -2.54
CA GLN A 43 6.97 -13.67 -2.19
C GLN A 43 7.01 -14.72 -3.30
N GLN A 44 5.86 -15.16 -3.80
CA GLN A 44 5.77 -16.12 -4.88
C GLN A 44 6.50 -15.60 -6.13
N ALA A 45 6.18 -14.39 -6.58
CA ALA A 45 6.84 -13.77 -7.73
C ALA A 45 8.37 -13.72 -7.54
N SER A 46 8.83 -13.33 -6.35
CA SER A 46 10.26 -13.24 -6.01
C SER A 46 10.94 -14.60 -5.96
N LEU A 47 10.32 -15.62 -5.37
CA LEU A 47 10.87 -16.97 -5.31
C LEU A 47 10.93 -17.64 -6.69
N GLU A 48 9.90 -17.46 -7.52
CA GLU A 48 9.83 -18.05 -8.86
C GLU A 48 10.84 -17.44 -9.84
N SER A 49 11.22 -16.18 -9.65
CA SER A 49 12.08 -15.45 -10.59
C SER A 49 13.50 -15.20 -10.08
N VAL A 50 13.66 -14.86 -8.81
CA VAL A 50 14.95 -14.51 -8.20
C VAL A 50 15.43 -15.58 -7.21
N GLY A 51 14.56 -16.48 -6.76
CA GLY A 51 14.92 -17.61 -5.88
C GLY A 51 14.97 -17.27 -4.39
N LEU A 52 14.74 -16.02 -4.02
CA LEU A 52 14.67 -15.56 -2.64
C LEU A 52 13.71 -14.38 -2.49
N TYR A 53 13.18 -14.16 -1.29
CA TYR A 53 12.31 -13.03 -0.97
C TYR A 53 12.79 -12.35 0.30
N HIS A 54 13.06 -11.05 0.21
CA HIS A 54 13.39 -10.20 1.35
C HIS A 54 12.57 -8.92 1.25
N ARG A 55 11.89 -8.59 2.34
CA ARG A 55 11.05 -7.41 2.46
C ARG A 55 11.53 -6.57 3.63
N HIS A 56 11.73 -5.29 3.39
CA HIS A 56 11.83 -4.31 4.45
C HIS A 56 10.50 -3.57 4.57
N ILE A 57 9.87 -3.66 5.74
CA ILE A 57 8.74 -2.80 6.04
C ILE A 57 9.34 -1.40 6.25
N TRP A 58 9.07 -0.53 5.30
CA TRP A 58 9.49 0.86 5.41
C TRP A 58 8.46 1.58 6.28
N GLU A 59 8.92 2.11 7.41
CA GLU A 59 8.15 3.04 8.22
C GLU A 59 8.69 4.46 8.05
N PRO A 60 8.01 5.24 7.22
CA PRO A 60 7.94 6.65 7.48
C PRO A 60 6.56 7.11 7.06
N ASP A 61 5.74 7.29 8.07
CA ASP A 61 5.12 8.59 8.18
C ASP A 61 4.66 8.78 9.61
N ALA A 62 5.40 9.60 10.36
CA ALA A 62 4.81 10.26 11.51
C ALA A 62 3.77 11.32 11.08
N LEU A 63 3.67 11.68 9.79
CA LEU A 63 3.00 12.90 9.32
C LEU A 63 2.08 12.75 8.09
N GLU A 64 1.70 11.53 7.67
CA GLU A 64 0.78 11.21 6.56
C GLU A 64 1.07 11.85 5.17
N ARG A 65 2.24 12.46 4.95
CA ARG A 65 2.63 13.18 3.73
C ARG A 65 2.51 12.36 2.46
N TRP A 66 2.77 11.05 2.48
CA TRP A 66 2.66 10.24 1.26
C TRP A 66 1.24 9.76 0.99
N ARG A 67 0.40 9.61 2.02
CA ARG A 67 -1.00 9.16 1.87
C ARG A 67 -1.92 10.23 1.29
N LYS A 68 -1.62 11.50 1.59
CA LYS A 68 -2.49 12.66 1.25
C LYS A 68 -1.80 13.71 0.37
N GLY A 69 -0.55 13.48 -0.02
CA GLY A 69 0.26 14.41 -0.80
C GLY A 69 0.43 14.02 -2.27
N PRO A 70 1.17 14.83 -3.05
CA PRO A 70 1.38 14.63 -4.50
C PRO A 70 2.08 13.31 -4.86
N MET A 71 2.68 12.65 -3.87
CA MET A 71 3.32 11.34 -4.04
C MET A 71 2.31 10.24 -4.43
N LYS A 72 1.11 10.27 -3.83
CA LYS A 72 0.04 9.33 -4.17
C LYS A 72 -0.29 9.36 -5.66
N ASP A 73 -0.41 10.57 -6.22
CA ASP A 73 -0.77 10.75 -7.63
C ASP A 73 0.36 10.27 -8.55
N LYS A 74 1.62 10.51 -8.19
CA LYS A 74 2.78 9.98 -8.92
C LYS A 74 2.77 8.44 -8.96
N TRP A 75 2.45 7.78 -7.85
CA TRP A 75 2.33 6.32 -7.82
C TRP A 75 1.19 5.79 -8.66
N LEU A 76 0.04 6.49 -8.66
CA LEU A 76 -1.09 6.11 -9.50
C LEU A 76 -0.75 6.26 -10.99
N VAL A 77 -0.09 7.34 -11.38
CA VAL A 77 0.39 7.53 -12.75
C VAL A 77 1.36 6.41 -13.15
N ASP A 78 2.27 6.01 -12.26
CA ASP A 78 3.17 4.88 -12.52
C ASP A 78 2.39 3.56 -12.68
N ALA A 79 1.38 3.32 -11.83
CA ALA A 79 0.50 2.15 -11.92
C ALA A 79 -0.36 2.13 -13.20
N GLU A 80 -0.82 3.29 -13.66
CA GLU A 80 -1.53 3.42 -14.94
C GLU A 80 -0.63 3.08 -16.13
N HIS A 81 0.65 3.44 -16.05
CA HIS A 81 1.63 3.20 -17.10
C HIS A 81 2.16 1.77 -17.12
N ARG A 82 2.53 1.21 -15.96
CA ARG A 82 3.19 -0.10 -15.82
C ARG A 82 2.23 -1.23 -15.48
N GLY A 83 1.04 -0.90 -15.02
CA GLY A 83 0.07 -1.86 -14.51
C GLY A 83 0.18 -2.12 -13.02
N ALA A 84 -0.64 -3.05 -12.56
CA ALA A 84 -0.76 -3.45 -11.18
C ALA A 84 -1.02 -4.95 -11.08
N ILE A 85 -0.75 -5.49 -9.89
CA ILE A 85 -1.12 -6.84 -9.50
C ILE A 85 -2.51 -6.77 -8.87
N HIS A 86 -3.48 -7.46 -9.45
CA HIS A 86 -4.76 -7.67 -8.77
C HIS A 86 -4.57 -8.57 -7.54
N ILE A 87 -5.04 -8.14 -6.37
CA ILE A 87 -4.93 -8.89 -5.12
C ILE A 87 -6.23 -9.60 -4.77
N GLY A 88 -7.36 -8.89 -4.90
CA GLY A 88 -8.68 -9.45 -4.66
C GLY A 88 -9.74 -8.40 -4.45
N GLU A 89 -10.95 -8.86 -4.16
CA GLU A 89 -12.14 -8.02 -4.09
C GLU A 89 -12.93 -8.27 -2.81
N SER A 90 -13.64 -7.25 -2.35
CA SER A 90 -14.61 -7.36 -1.27
C SER A 90 -15.79 -6.41 -1.50
N ARG A 91 -16.65 -6.29 -0.49
CA ARG A 91 -17.69 -5.28 -0.44
C ARG A 91 -17.58 -4.49 0.85
N ASP A 92 -17.75 -3.17 0.76
CA ASP A 92 -17.82 -2.34 1.95
C ASP A 92 -19.20 -2.46 2.63
N TRP A 93 -19.36 -1.75 3.75
CA TRP A 93 -20.62 -1.73 4.51
C TRP A 93 -21.83 -1.21 3.72
N LEU A 94 -21.60 -0.42 2.67
CA LEU A 94 -22.61 0.06 1.71
C LEU A 94 -22.78 -0.88 0.51
N ARG A 95 -22.21 -2.08 0.57
CA ARG A 95 -22.19 -3.09 -0.50
C ARG A 95 -21.52 -2.65 -1.80
N ARG A 96 -20.73 -1.56 -1.78
CA ARG A 96 -19.95 -1.10 -2.93
C ARG A 96 -18.78 -2.05 -3.17
N LYS A 97 -18.44 -2.26 -4.44
CA LYS A 97 -17.26 -3.04 -4.83
C LYS A 97 -16.00 -2.38 -4.23
N VAL A 98 -15.17 -3.19 -3.59
CA VAL A 98 -13.84 -2.79 -3.15
C VAL A 98 -12.84 -3.66 -3.91
N THR A 99 -11.92 -3.05 -4.63
CA THR A 99 -10.84 -3.75 -5.33
C THR A 99 -9.52 -3.45 -4.63
N TYR A 100 -8.77 -4.49 -4.32
CA TYR A 100 -7.43 -4.40 -3.75
C TYR A 100 -6.42 -4.77 -4.83
N PHE A 101 -5.38 -3.95 -4.96
CA PHE A 101 -4.33 -4.16 -5.93
C PHE A 101 -2.99 -3.68 -5.38
N SER A 102 -1.90 -4.06 -6.05
CA SER A 102 -0.56 -3.57 -5.73
C SER A 102 0.11 -3.01 -6.97
N SER A 103 0.70 -1.82 -6.86
CA SER A 103 1.57 -1.29 -7.90
C SER A 103 3.04 -1.52 -7.50
N ILE A 104 3.85 -1.96 -8.45
CA ILE A 104 5.29 -2.17 -8.24
C ILE A 104 6.06 -1.03 -8.89
N ILE A 105 6.68 -0.21 -8.06
CA ILE A 105 7.52 0.90 -8.49
C ILE A 105 8.94 0.38 -8.59
N VAL A 106 9.43 0.26 -9.83
CA VAL A 106 10.81 -0.15 -10.11
C VAL A 106 11.68 1.08 -10.24
N PRO A 107 12.82 1.16 -9.53
CA PRO A 107 13.68 2.33 -9.51
C PRO A 107 14.21 2.66 -10.90
N GLN A 108 14.16 3.95 -11.24
CA GLN A 108 14.66 4.55 -12.47
C GLN A 108 15.39 5.86 -12.14
N ASP A 109 16.04 6.47 -13.13
CA ASP A 109 16.63 7.81 -12.96
C ASP A 109 15.54 8.90 -13.06
N ASP A 110 14.60 8.88 -12.12
CA ASP A 110 13.46 9.78 -12.08
C ASP A 110 13.21 10.38 -10.69
N VAL A 111 12.40 11.44 -10.66
CA VAL A 111 12.05 12.17 -9.43
C VAL A 111 11.33 11.26 -8.44
N LEU A 112 10.50 10.34 -8.93
CA LEU A 112 9.74 9.42 -8.08
C LEU A 112 10.67 8.50 -7.27
N THR A 113 11.65 7.90 -7.93
CA THR A 113 12.66 7.03 -7.35
C THR A 113 13.48 7.77 -6.29
N ILE A 114 13.89 9.00 -6.57
CA ILE A 114 14.67 9.85 -5.64
C ILE A 114 13.84 10.20 -4.40
N GLU A 115 12.60 10.67 -4.58
CA GLU A 115 11.73 11.08 -3.49
C GLU A 115 11.32 9.89 -2.59
N MET A 116 11.15 8.70 -3.17
CA MET A 116 10.92 7.46 -2.41
C MET A 116 12.21 6.90 -1.78
N GLY A 117 13.38 7.40 -2.17
CA GLY A 117 14.67 6.90 -1.68
C GLY A 117 14.99 5.48 -2.13
N LEU A 118 14.49 5.07 -3.30
CA LEU A 118 14.68 3.72 -3.84
C LEU A 118 16.11 3.43 -4.32
N ASN A 119 16.95 4.47 -4.41
CA ASN A 119 18.39 4.37 -4.69
C ASN A 119 19.27 4.50 -3.43
N ARG A 120 18.70 4.32 -2.22
CA ARG A 120 19.47 4.38 -0.97
C ARG A 120 19.99 3.01 -0.57
N ASP A 121 21.25 2.97 -0.14
CA ASP A 121 21.85 1.78 0.45
C ASP A 121 21.20 1.45 1.80
N ILE A 122 20.79 0.19 1.99
CA ILE A 122 20.24 -0.31 3.25
C ILE A 122 21.11 -1.49 3.71
N PRO A 123 21.68 -1.46 4.94
CA PRO A 123 22.51 -2.54 5.46
C PRO A 123 21.63 -3.73 5.90
N VAL A 124 21.26 -4.58 4.95
CA VAL A 124 20.57 -5.85 5.17
C VAL A 124 21.16 -6.94 4.27
N GLU A 125 21.01 -8.21 4.66
CA GLU A 125 21.38 -9.37 3.86
C GLU A 125 20.58 -9.36 2.54
N GLY A 126 21.23 -9.01 1.43
CA GLY A 126 20.55 -8.81 0.13
C GLY A 126 20.80 -7.47 -0.59
N GLY A 127 21.60 -6.56 -0.06
CA GLY A 127 22.40 -5.63 -0.90
C GLY A 127 22.03 -4.13 -0.93
N ASN A 128 23.01 -3.37 -1.44
CA ASN A 128 23.17 -1.91 -1.47
C ASN A 128 22.64 -1.29 -2.79
N ASN A 129 21.33 -1.40 -3.05
CA ASN A 129 20.57 -1.03 -4.27
C ASN A 129 20.49 -2.10 -5.38
N PRO A 130 19.49 -2.09 -6.29
CA PRO A 130 18.26 -1.25 -6.35
C PRO A 130 17.29 -1.45 -5.16
N LYS A 131 16.13 -0.78 -5.12
CA LYS A 131 14.98 -1.09 -4.25
C LYS A 131 13.67 -0.88 -5.00
N GLU A 132 12.81 -1.89 -5.04
CA GLU A 132 11.45 -1.72 -5.58
C GLU A 132 10.50 -1.39 -4.43
N ALA A 133 9.42 -0.68 -4.72
CA ALA A 133 8.36 -0.45 -3.75
C ALA A 133 7.07 -1.08 -4.24
N ALA A 134 6.49 -1.94 -3.40
CA ALA A 134 5.12 -2.40 -3.56
C ALA A 134 4.21 -1.47 -2.78
N VAL A 135 3.36 -0.72 -3.48
CA VAL A 135 2.32 0.09 -2.86
C VAL A 135 1.03 -0.72 -2.90
N PHE A 136 0.50 -1.07 -1.72
CA PHE A 136 -0.75 -1.79 -1.59
C PHE A 136 -1.91 -0.80 -1.53
N TRP A 137 -2.90 -0.98 -2.41
CA TRP A 137 -4.00 -0.06 -2.63
C TRP A 137 -5.35 -0.67 -2.32
N LYS A 138 -6.28 0.21 -1.99
CA LYS A 138 -7.71 -0.03 -1.95
C LYS A 138 -8.42 0.95 -2.86
N HIS A 139 -9.26 0.44 -3.74
CA HIS A 139 -10.09 1.22 -4.64
C HIS A 139 -11.58 1.03 -4.33
N VAL A 140 -12.29 2.15 -4.14
CA VAL A 140 -13.74 2.17 -3.93
C VAL A 140 -14.36 3.30 -4.75
N GLY A 141 -15.18 2.96 -5.75
CA GLY A 141 -15.79 3.95 -6.62
C GLY A 141 -14.76 4.64 -7.52
N GLN A 142 -14.39 5.88 -7.20
CA GLN A 142 -13.31 6.64 -7.86
C GLN A 142 -12.13 6.92 -6.91
N ALA A 143 -12.20 6.42 -5.67
CA ALA A 143 -11.23 6.74 -4.64
C ALA A 143 -10.14 5.65 -4.58
N PHE A 144 -8.90 6.05 -4.83
CA PHE A 144 -7.70 5.25 -4.62
C PHE A 144 -7.06 5.60 -3.28
N THR A 145 -6.88 4.62 -2.41
CA THR A 145 -6.30 4.79 -1.08
C THR A 145 -5.10 3.86 -0.92
N PRO A 146 -3.87 4.39 -0.80
CA PRO A 146 -2.73 3.57 -0.48
C PRO A 146 -2.79 3.19 1.00
N LEU A 147 -2.73 1.90 1.27
CA LEU A 147 -2.86 1.30 2.59
C LEU A 147 -1.51 1.00 3.23
N LYS A 148 -0.55 0.54 2.43
CA LYS A 148 0.79 0.14 2.89
C LYS A 148 1.81 0.30 1.77
N VAL A 149 3.06 0.53 2.13
CA VAL A 149 4.20 0.53 1.22
C VAL A 149 5.23 -0.42 1.80
N ASP A 150 5.69 -1.37 0.98
CA ASP A 150 6.76 -2.30 1.32
C ASP A 150 7.92 -2.11 0.36
N PHE A 151 9.14 -2.09 0.89
CA PHE A 151 10.34 -2.03 0.06
C PHE A 151 10.82 -3.45 -0.16
N LEU A 152 10.88 -3.84 -1.42
CA LEU A 152 11.32 -5.15 -1.84
C LEU A 152 12.82 -5.06 -2.10
N ILE A 153 13.56 -5.89 -1.37
CA ILE A 153 15.02 -5.84 -1.30
C ILE A 153 15.64 -6.42 -2.57
N HIS A 154 14.96 -7.36 -3.22
CA HIS A 154 15.35 -7.95 -4.49
C HIS A 154 14.51 -7.38 -5.63
N HIS A 155 15.10 -7.22 -6.80
CA HIS A 155 14.49 -6.52 -7.95
C HIS A 155 14.12 -7.47 -9.07
N ARG A 156 13.27 -6.94 -9.95
CA ARG A 156 12.89 -7.55 -11.22
C ARG A 156 12.28 -8.92 -11.03
N ALA A 157 11.58 -9.10 -9.91
CA ALA A 157 10.73 -10.25 -9.80
C ALA A 157 9.67 -10.18 -10.90
N ASN A 158 9.31 -11.34 -11.44
CA ASN A 158 8.34 -11.41 -12.53
C ASN A 158 6.93 -11.25 -11.98
N TYR A 159 6.56 -10.01 -11.63
CA TYR A 159 5.21 -9.71 -11.16
C TYR A 159 4.21 -9.85 -12.30
N PRO A 160 3.05 -10.50 -12.07
CA PRO A 160 1.98 -10.58 -13.05
C PRO A 160 1.26 -9.23 -13.11
N LEU A 161 1.87 -8.24 -13.77
CA LEU A 161 1.32 -6.90 -13.94
C LEU A 161 0.29 -6.89 -15.06
N GLU A 162 -0.88 -6.36 -14.75
CA GLU A 162 -1.97 -6.15 -15.71
C GLU A 162 -2.29 -4.66 -15.80
N PRO A 163 -2.81 -4.16 -16.94
CA PRO A 163 -3.22 -2.77 -17.05
C PRO A 163 -4.17 -2.40 -15.91
N LEU A 164 -3.95 -1.24 -15.26
CA LEU A 164 -4.73 -0.87 -14.06
C LEU A 164 -6.24 -0.88 -14.33
N LYS A 165 -6.67 -0.44 -15.51
CA LYS A 165 -8.08 -0.50 -15.91
C LYS A 165 -8.67 -1.92 -15.82
N ASP A 166 -7.91 -2.95 -16.16
CA ASP A 166 -8.38 -4.33 -16.20
C ASP A 166 -8.45 -4.87 -14.77
N VAL A 167 -7.40 -4.62 -13.97
CA VAL A 167 -7.37 -4.90 -12.51
C VAL A 167 -8.59 -4.34 -11.77
N LEU A 168 -9.07 -3.14 -12.14
CA LEU A 168 -10.22 -2.51 -11.50
C LEU A 168 -11.58 -3.08 -11.96
N HIS A 169 -11.65 -3.60 -13.18
CA HIS A 169 -12.88 -4.11 -13.80
C HIS A 169 -13.00 -5.64 -13.75
N GLU A 170 -11.92 -6.37 -13.47
CA GLU A 170 -11.98 -7.81 -13.23
C GLU A 170 -13.03 -8.10 -12.16
N SER A 171 -14.00 -8.94 -12.47
CA SER A 171 -14.88 -9.57 -11.49
C SER A 171 -14.54 -11.04 -11.52
N PHE A 172 -13.74 -11.54 -10.57
CA PHE A 172 -13.45 -12.96 -10.54
C PHE A 172 -14.67 -13.75 -10.08
N THR A 173 -15.07 -14.69 -10.93
CA THR A 173 -15.98 -15.77 -10.54
C THR A 173 -15.20 -16.64 -9.57
N ARG A 174 -15.63 -16.70 -8.31
CA ARG A 174 -15.06 -17.58 -7.29
C ARG A 174 -15.02 -19.00 -7.86
N VAL A 175 -13.84 -19.55 -8.14
CA VAL A 175 -13.68 -20.98 -8.43
C VAL A 175 -13.98 -21.70 -7.12
N VAL A 176 -15.22 -22.17 -6.98
CA VAL A 176 -15.59 -23.07 -5.89
C VAL A 176 -14.97 -24.42 -6.23
N PRO A 177 -14.20 -25.06 -5.33
CA PRO A 177 -13.73 -26.42 -5.58
C PRO A 177 -14.94 -27.31 -5.84
N TYR A 178 -14.88 -28.09 -6.92
CA TYR A 178 -15.90 -29.04 -7.29
C TYR A 178 -16.03 -30.10 -6.18
N SER A 179 -17.03 -29.96 -5.31
CA SER A 179 -17.46 -31.00 -4.40
C SER A 179 -18.29 -31.99 -5.21
N GLY A 180 -17.62 -32.88 -5.93
CA GLY A 180 -18.28 -33.89 -6.73
C GLY A 180 -19.12 -34.80 -5.85
N GLU A 181 -20.44 -34.67 -5.96
CA GLU A 181 -21.35 -35.80 -5.77
C GLU A 181 -22.00 -36.04 -7.14
N ILE A 182 -21.61 -37.15 -7.77
CA ILE A 182 -22.22 -37.66 -9.00
C ILE A 182 -23.34 -38.61 -8.57
N PRO A 183 -24.52 -38.58 -9.23
CA PRO A 183 -25.62 -39.53 -9.01
C PRO A 183 -25.29 -40.98 -9.38
#